data_AF-A0A1G0MF88-F1
#
_entry.id   AF-A0A1G0MF88-F1
#
_cell.length_a   1.000
_cell.length_b   1.000
_cell.length_c   1.000
_cell.angle_alpha   90.00
_cell.angle_beta   90.00
_cell.angle_gamma   90.00
#
_symmetry.space_group_name_H-M   'P 1'
#
loop_
_entity.id
_entity.type
_entity.pdbx_description
1 polymer ?
#
loop_
_entity_poly.entity_id
_entity_poly.type
_entity_poly.pdbx_seq_one_letter_code
_entity_poly.pdbx_strand_id
1 'polypeptide(L)' 'MTRIETARVKEVIGFNITAIKDAATKLDVNSDLPELEANLSELERAVADLKTSLAGLPFQHSSSV' A
#
# COMPACT_ATOMS: atom_id res chain seq x y z
N MET A 1 7.05 13.06 16.62
CA MET A 1 6.62 11.65 16.56
C MET A 1 7.61 10.82 17.38
N THR A 2 7.13 9.91 18.23
CA THR A 2 7.95 9.01 19.06
C THR A 2 8.48 7.83 18.23
N ARG A 3 9.57 7.20 18.68
CA ARG A 3 10.17 6.02 18.02
C ARG A 3 9.17 4.87 17.82
N ILE A 4 8.22 4.71 18.76
CA ILE A 4 7.16 3.70 18.72
C ILE A 4 6.15 4.02 17.62
N GLU A 5 5.72 5.28 17.51
CA GLU A 5 4.83 5.73 16.44
C GLU A 5 5.48 5.55 15.06
N THR A 6 6.77 5.89 14.92
CA THR A 6 7.51 5.67 13.66
C THR A 6 7.65 4.19 13.29
N ALA A 7 7.87 3.29 14.26
CA ALA A 7 7.95 1.85 14.01
C ALA A 7 6.60 1.30 13.52
N ARG A 8 5.50 1.69 14.17
CA ARG A 8 4.15 1.29 13.79
C ARG A 8 3.75 1.79 12.40
N VAL A 9 4.13 3.01 12.05
CA VAL A 9 3.93 3.56 10.70
C VAL A 9 4.69 2.74 9.65
N LYS A 10 5.94 2.37 9.93
CA LYS A 10 6.73 1.52 9.03
C LYS A 10 6.11 0.13 8.85
N GLU A 11 5.57 -0.47 9.90
CA GLU A 11 4.85 -1.75 9.80
C GLU A 11 3.61 -1.67 8.92
N VAL A 12 2.76 -0.66 9.14
CA VAL A 12 1.53 -0.48 8.33
C VAL A 12 1.86 -0.25 6.86
N ILE A 13 2.84 0.61 6.56
CA ILE A 13 3.31 0.83 5.18
C ILE A 13 3.88 -0.46 4.59
N GLY A 14 4.72 -1.18 5.34
CA GLY A 14 5.34 -2.43 4.90
C GLY A 14 4.30 -3.52 4.59
N PHE A 15 3.27 -3.63 5.42
CA PHE A 15 2.14 -4.53 5.19
C PHE A 15 1.42 -4.19 3.89
N ASN A 16 1.04 -2.93 3.70
CA ASN A 16 0.33 -2.48 2.49
C ASN A 16 1.18 -2.68 1.22
N ILE A 17 2.50 -2.42 1.29
CA ILE A 17 3.42 -2.68 0.16
C ILE A 17 3.47 -4.17 -0.18
N THR A 18 3.45 -5.04 0.84
CA THR A 18 3.46 -6.49 0.63
C THR A 18 2.16 -6.94 -0.04
N ALA A 19 1.01 -6.47 0.45
CA ALA A 19 -0.30 -6.78 -0.16
C ALA A 19 -0.38 -6.32 -1.63
N ILE A 20 0.17 -5.14 -1.95
CA ILE A 20 0.25 -4.64 -3.33
C ILE A 20 1.12 -5.56 -4.21
N LYS A 21 2.28 -6.00 -3.70
CA LYS A 21 3.15 -6.92 -4.44
C LYS A 21 2.44 -8.25 -4.70
N ASP A 22 1.80 -8.81 -3.68
CA ASP A 22 1.10 -10.09 -3.79
C ASP A 22 -0.05 -9.98 -4.82
N ALA A 23 -0.86 -8.93 -4.76
CA ALA A 23 -1.91 -8.68 -5.75
C ALA A 23 -1.33 -8.51 -7.17
N ALA A 24 -0.24 -7.75 -7.33
CA ALA A 24 0.40 -7.53 -8.62
C ALA A 24 0.99 -8.82 -9.22
N THR A 25 1.50 -9.75 -8.41
CA THR A 25 2.03 -11.03 -8.91
C THR A 25 0.97 -11.94 -9.52
N LYS A 26 -0.32 -11.72 -9.21
CA LYS A 26 -1.45 -12.44 -9.80
C LYS A 26 -1.85 -11.91 -11.18
N LEU A 27 -1.28 -10.78 -11.63
CA LEU A 27 -1.52 -10.25 -12.97
C LEU A 27 -0.65 -11.02 -13.98
N ASP A 28 -1.22 -12.08 -14.56
CA ASP A 28 -0.62 -12.86 -15.63
C ASP A 28 -1.28 -12.51 -16.97
N VAL A 29 -0.47 -12.38 -18.02
CA VAL A 29 -0.94 -12.17 -19.40
C VAL A 29 -1.68 -13.39 -19.97
N ASN A 30 -1.48 -14.56 -19.37
CA ASN A 30 -2.13 -15.81 -19.75
C ASN A 30 -3.45 -16.04 -19.00
N SER A 31 -3.80 -15.21 -18.01
CA SER A 31 -5.08 -15.27 -17.32
C SER A 31 -6.22 -14.82 -18.21
N ASP A 32 -7.41 -15.42 -18.03
CA ASP A 32 -8.61 -14.96 -18.71
C ASP A 32 -9.04 -13.58 -18.20
N LEU A 33 -9.72 -12.82 -19.06
CA LEU A 33 -10.13 -11.44 -18.76
C LEU A 33 -10.86 -11.27 -17.41
N PRO A 34 -11.81 -12.14 -17.01
CA PRO A 34 -12.48 -12.00 -15.72
C PRO A 34 -11.55 -12.18 -14.51
N GLU A 35 -10.53 -13.03 -14.63
CA GLU A 35 -9.51 -13.22 -13.59
C GLU A 35 -8.62 -11.99 -13.49
N LEU A 36 -8.21 -11.43 -14.64
CA LEU A 36 -7.41 -10.21 -14.68
C LEU A 36 -8.16 -9.02 -14.08
N GLU A 37 -9.46 -8.88 -14.36
CA GLU A 37 -10.32 -7.83 -13.78
C GLU A 37 -10.44 -7.95 -12.25
N ALA A 38 -10.59 -9.19 -11.74
CA ALA A 38 -10.63 -9.45 -10.31
C ALA A 38 -9.30 -9.11 -9.62
N ASN A 39 -8.18 -9.54 -10.21
CA ASN A 39 -6.84 -9.27 -9.68
C ASN A 39 -6.50 -7.78 -9.74
N LEU A 40 -6.92 -7.07 -10.79
CA LEU A 40 -6.75 -5.62 -10.91
C LEU A 40 -7.55 -4.88 -9.83
N SER A 41 -8.80 -5.30 -9.59
CA SER A 41 -9.65 -4.72 -8.54
C SER A 41 -9.04 -4.90 -7.14
N GLU A 42 -8.41 -6.07 -6.87
CA GLU A 42 -7.70 -6.32 -5.62
C GLU A 42 -6.48 -5.39 -5.47
N LEU A 43 -5.71 -5.21 -6.54
CA LEU A 43 -4.57 -4.30 -6.57
C LEU A 43 -4.98 -2.84 -6.33
N GLU A 44 -6.03 -2.37 -7.00
CA GLU A 44 -6.56 -1.02 -6.84
C GLU A 44 -6.97 -0.74 -5.39
N ARG A 45 -7.62 -1.72 -4.74
CA ARG A 45 -8.00 -1.63 -3.33
C ARG A 45 -6.78 -1.52 -2.42
N ALA A 46 -5.78 -2.39 -2.62
CA ALA A 46 -4.55 -2.36 -1.82
C ALA A 46 -3.79 -1.02 -1.97
N VAL A 47 -3.78 -0.45 -3.18
CA VAL A 47 -3.21 0.89 -3.44
C VAL A 47 -4.01 1.99 -2.74
N ALA A 48 -5.35 1.91 -2.75
CA ALA A 48 -6.20 2.88 -2.05
C ALA A 48 -6.00 2.84 -0.53
N ASP A 49 -5.84 1.65 0.05
CA ASP A 49 -5.55 1.46 1.47
C ASP A 49 -4.19 2.06 1.85
N LEU A 50 -3.16 1.87 1.01
CA LEU A 50 -1.86 2.52 1.20
C LEU A 50 -1.97 4.04 1.14
N LYS A 51 -2.69 4.59 0.16
CA LYS A 51 -2.89 6.05 0.03
C LYS A 51 -3.58 6.63 1.27
N THR A 52 -4.63 5.98 1.75
CA THR A 52 -5.33 6.38 2.99
C THR A 52 -4.38 6.33 4.19
N SER A 53 -3.60 5.26 4.31
CA SER A 53 -2.62 5.10 5.39
C SER A 53 -1.56 6.21 5.36
N LEU A 54 -1.06 6.58 4.17
CA LEU A 54 -0.10 7.67 4.00
C LEU A 54 -0.71 9.04 4.28
N ALA A 55 -1.95 9.29 3.86
CA ALA A 55 -2.66 10.55 4.11
C ALA A 55 -2.94 10.79 5.60
N GLY A 56 -3.12 9.72 6.37
CA GLY A 56 -3.28 9.76 7.82
C GLY A 56 -1.98 10.00 8.61
N LEU A 57 -0.81 10.01 7.94
CA LEU A 57 0.45 10.29 8.60
C LEU A 57 0.60 11.79 8.82
N PRO A 58 0.94 12.24 10.04
CA PRO A 58 1.31 13.63 10.23
C PRO A 58 2.65 13.84 9.49
N PHE A 59 2.58 14.49 8.33
CA PHE A 59 3.75 14.97 7.62
C PHE A 59 4.46 15.98 8.53
N GLN A 60 5.46 15.51 9.29
CA GLN A 60 6.42 16.43 9.88
C GLN A 60 7.25 16.98 8.71
N HIS A 61 6.82 18.10 8.15
CA HIS A 61 7.77 19.03 7.54
C HIS A 61 8.73 19.43 8.67
N SER A 62 9.81 18.68 8.82
CA SER A 62 11.03 19.24 9.39
C SER A 62 11.58 20.24 8.37
N SER A 63 10.90 21.39 8.24
CA SER A 63 11.59 22.62 7.88
C SER A 63 12.41 23.00 9.10
N SER A 64 13.57 22.36 9.23
CA SER A 64 14.68 22.93 9.99
C SER A 64 15.31 24.00 9.11
N VAL A 65 15.24 25.22 9.63
CA VAL A 65 16.03 26.44 9.37
C VAL A 65 17.21 26.27 8.42
#